data_AF-A0A530KPG8-F1
#
_entry.id   AF-A0A530KPG8-F1
#
_cell.length_a   1.000
_cell.length_b   1.000
_cell.length_c   1.000
_cell.angle_alpha   90.00
_cell.angle_beta   90.00
_cell.angle_gamma   90.00
#
_symmetry.space_group_name_H-M   'P 1'
#
loop_
_entity.id
_entity.type
_entity.pdbx_description
1 polymer ?
#
loop_
_entity_poly.entity_id
_entity_poly.type
_entity_poly.pdbx_seq_one_letter_code
_entity_poly.pdbx_strand_id
1 'polypeptide(L)'
;MALYKIVRMYQGNTPNRTIERGLTLEEAQAHCKDPETSSSTATSATARARTRKHGPWFDGYEAEPVKRSRRRYLGNAKAWIF
;
A
#
# COMPACT_ATOMS: atom_id res chain seq x y z
N MET A 1 13.56 5.40 10.73
CA MET A 1 12.69 4.22 10.58
C MET A 1 11.70 4.52 9.48
N ALA A 2 11.64 3.67 8.45
CA ALA A 2 10.60 3.76 7.44
C ALA A 2 9.35 3.07 7.99
N LEU A 3 8.20 3.71 7.84
CA LEU A 3 6.91 3.09 8.12
C LEU A 3 6.38 2.52 6.82
N TYR A 4 5.54 1.49 6.92
CA TYR A 4 4.90 0.86 5.79
C TYR A 4 3.39 1.04 5.90
N LYS A 5 2.74 1.04 4.75
CA LYS A 5 1.28 1.03 4.64
C LYS A 5 0.86 -0.14 3.77
N ILE A 6 -0.28 -0.74 4.10
CA ILE A 6 -0.90 -1.77 3.28
C ILE A 6 -1.85 -1.10 2.29
N VAL A 7 -1.67 -1.41 1.01
CA VAL A 7 -2.47 -0.90 -0.09
C VAL A 7 -3.13 -2.08 -0.80
N ARG A 8 -4.46 -2.09 -0.78
CA ARG A 8 -5.28 -2.97 -1.59
C ARG A 8 -5.37 -2.41 -3.00
N MET A 9 -4.87 -3.18 -3.95
CA MET A 9 -4.85 -2.86 -5.38
C MET A 9 -5.88 -3.73 -6.08
N TYR A 10 -6.67 -3.12 -6.97
CA TYR A 10 -7.69 -3.81 -7.75
C TYR A 10 -7.23 -3.93 -9.21
N GLN A 11 -7.46 -5.08 -9.83
CA GLN A 11 -7.17 -5.32 -11.24
C GLN A 11 -8.30 -4.75 -12.08
N GLY A 12 -8.30 -3.42 -12.27
CA GLY A 12 -9.29 -2.71 -13.06
C GLY A 12 -9.24 -1.20 -12.82
N ASN A 13 -10.36 -0.51 -13.11
CA ASN A 13 -10.48 0.94 -12.95
C ASN A 13 -10.85 1.38 -11.51
N THR A 14 -10.82 0.45 -10.54
CA THR A 14 -11.14 0.76 -9.15
C THR A 14 -9.89 1.37 -8.50
N PRO A 15 -10.01 2.53 -7.84
CA PRO A 15 -8.87 3.16 -7.19
C PRO A 15 -8.32 2.29 -6.05
N ASN A 16 -7.00 2.31 -5.91
CA ASN A 16 -6.30 1.62 -4.83
C ASN A 16 -6.70 2.21 -3.47
N ARG A 17 -6.81 1.35 -2.45
CA ARG A 17 -7.23 1.75 -1.11
C ARG A 17 -6.17 1.40 -0.09
N THR A 18 -5.79 2.37 0.74
CA THR A 18 -4.98 2.09 1.92
C THR A 18 -5.85 1.42 2.99
N ILE A 19 -5.42 0.26 3.47
CA ILE A 19 -6.10 -0.49 4.53
C ILE A 19 -5.55 -0.07 5.89
N GLU A 20 -4.23 -0.02 6.01
CA GLU A 20 -3.54 0.24 7.27
C GLU A 20 -2.23 1.01 7.02
N ARG A 21 -1.77 1.78 8.01
CA ARG A 21 -0.58 2.64 7.93
C ARG A 21 0.20 2.57 9.23
N GLY A 22 1.47 2.96 9.19
CA GLY A 22 2.31 3.02 10.39
C GLY A 22 2.85 1.67 10.82
N LEU A 23 2.88 0.70 9.90
CA LEU A 23 3.37 -0.64 10.17
C LEU A 23 4.88 -0.69 10.07
N THR A 24 5.49 -1.59 10.83
CA THR A 24 6.87 -2.01 10.63
C THR A 24 7.00 -2.89 9.38
N LEU A 25 8.22 -3.09 8.90
CA LEU A 25 8.47 -4.00 7.77
C LEU A 25 7.99 -5.42 8.08
N GLU A 26 8.20 -5.89 9.30
CA GLU A 26 7.83 -7.24 9.74
C GLU A 26 6.31 -7.42 9.75
N GLU A 27 5.56 -6.45 10.28
CA GLU A 27 4.09 -6.49 10.27
C GLU A 27 3.54 -6.42 8.83
N ALA A 28 4.13 -5.57 7.99
CA ALA A 28 3.75 -5.48 6.57
C ALA A 28 4.01 -6.79 5.81
N GLN A 29 5.16 -7.43 6.08
CA GLN A 29 5.50 -8.73 5.49
C GLN A 29 4.61 -9.86 6.04
N ALA A 30 4.30 -9.84 7.34
CA ALA A 30 3.39 -10.80 7.95
C ALA A 30 2.00 -10.71 7.32
N HIS A 31 1.52 -9.49 7.07
CA HIS A 31 0.26 -9.27 6.37
C HIS A 31 0.27 -9.88 4.96
N CYS A 32 1.28 -9.59 4.14
CA CYS A 32 1.35 -10.17 2.78
C CYS A 32 1.55 -11.69 2.73
N LYS A 33 1.86 -12.35 3.84
CA LYS A 33 1.90 -13.82 3.93
C LYS A 33 0.53 -14.43 4.23
N ASP A 34 -0.46 -13.63 4.63
CA ASP A 34 -1.80 -14.13 4.93
C ASP A 34 -2.52 -14.48 3.61
N PRO A 35 -3.01 -15.72 3.43
CA PRO A 35 -3.75 -16.12 2.24
C PRO A 35 -5.02 -15.29 2.01
N GLU A 36 -5.56 -14.59 3.01
CA GLU A 36 -6.71 -13.69 2.84
C GLU A 36 -6.36 -12.35 2.16
N THR A 37 -5.08 -12.09 1.83
CA THR A 37 -4.63 -10.84 1.20
C THR A 37 -4.67 -10.83 -0.32
N SER A 38 -4.98 -11.95 -0.96
CA SER A 38 -5.18 -12.01 -2.41
C SER A 38 -6.55 -12.59 -2.75
N SER A 39 -7.22 -11.99 -3.71
CA SER A 39 -8.50 -12.47 -4.24
C SER A 39 -8.49 -13.91 -4.75
N SER A 40 -7.31 -14.44 -5.11
CA SER A 40 -7.13 -15.81 -5.58
C SER A 40 -7.01 -16.84 -4.45
N THR A 41 -6.56 -16.42 -3.28
CA THR A 41 -6.31 -17.30 -2.12
C THR A 41 -7.29 -17.05 -0.97
N ALA A 42 -7.99 -15.90 -0.98
CA ALA A 42 -8.92 -15.52 0.06
C ALA A 42 -10.21 -16.34 -0.01
N THR A 43 -10.52 -17.01 1.10
CA THR A 43 -11.64 -17.93 1.26
C THR A 43 -12.83 -17.28 1.97
N SER A 44 -12.61 -16.16 2.68
CA SER A 44 -13.67 -15.50 3.43
C SER A 44 -14.82 -15.02 2.55
N ALA A 45 -16.04 -15.09 3.08
CA ALA A 45 -17.25 -14.64 2.38
C ALA A 45 -17.16 -13.16 1.96
N THR A 46 -16.52 -12.33 2.79
CA THR A 46 -16.29 -10.90 2.52
C THR A 46 -15.29 -10.68 1.39
N ALA A 47 -14.21 -11.46 1.34
CA ALA A 47 -13.25 -11.43 0.24
C ALA A 47 -13.89 -11.84 -1.09
N ARG A 48 -14.66 -12.94 -1.09
CA ARG A 48 -15.36 -13.43 -2.29
C ARG A 48 -16.41 -12.44 -2.80
N ALA A 49 -17.18 -11.83 -1.91
CA ALA A 49 -18.12 -10.77 -2.27
C ALA A 49 -17.41 -9.55 -2.88
N ARG A 50 -16.24 -9.18 -2.33
CA ARG A 50 -15.40 -8.11 -2.87
C ARG A 50 -14.86 -8.44 -4.25
N THR A 51 -14.35 -9.66 -4.46
CA THR A 51 -13.87 -10.13 -5.77
C THR A 51 -14.99 -10.11 -6.81
N ARG A 52 -16.21 -10.51 -6.44
CA ARG A 52 -17.37 -10.44 -7.34
C ARG A 52 -17.73 -9.01 -7.74
N LYS A 53 -17.57 -8.06 -6.82
CA LYS A 53 -17.95 -6.65 -7.03
C LYS A 53 -16.88 -5.83 -7.76
N HIS A 54 -15.61 -6.07 -7.47
CA HIS A 54 -14.50 -5.22 -7.93
C HIS A 54 -13.52 -5.96 -8.86
N GLY A 55 -13.71 -7.26 -9.09
CA GLY A 55 -12.77 -8.09 -9.84
C GLY A 55 -11.61 -8.57 -8.96
N PRO A 56 -10.54 -9.09 -9.58
CA PRO A 56 -9.35 -9.54 -8.86
C PRO A 56 -8.70 -8.38 -8.10
N TRP A 57 -8.17 -8.67 -6.92
CA TRP A 57 -7.48 -7.72 -6.05
C TRP A 57 -6.35 -8.38 -5.29
N PHE A 58 -5.38 -7.58 -4.86
CA PHE A 58 -4.25 -8.01 -4.05
C PHE A 58 -3.85 -6.92 -3.05
N ASP A 59 -3.45 -7.31 -1.85
CA ASP A 59 -2.89 -6.40 -0.85
C ASP A 59 -1.36 -6.43 -0.95
N GLY A 60 -0.78 -5.29 -1.27
CA GLY A 60 0.67 -5.08 -1.18
C GLY A 60 1.00 -4.10 -0.07
N TYR A 61 2.29 -3.99 0.28
CA TYR A 61 2.76 -2.93 1.16
C TYR A 61 3.65 -1.96 0.39
N GLU A 62 3.61 -0.69 0.79
CA GLU A 62 4.44 0.37 0.23
C GLU A 62 5.11 1.12 1.39
N ALA A 63 6.37 1.53 1.19
CA ALA A 63 7.06 2.39 2.14
C ALA A 63 6.38 3.76 2.20
N GLU A 64 5.89 4.14 3.37
CA GLU A 64 5.39 5.47 3.64
C GLU A 64 6.56 6.33 4.17
N PRO A 65 7.06 7.29 3.37
CA PRO A 65 8.08 8.19 3.87
C PRO A 65 7.47 8.95 5.03
N VAL A 66 8.07 8.79 6.22
CA VAL A 66 7.68 9.54 7.41
C VAL A 66 7.77 11.00 7.02
N LYS A 67 6.62 11.68 6.90
CA LYS A 67 6.58 13.12 6.62
C LYS A 67 7.15 13.81 7.84
N ARG A 68 8.48 13.88 7.92
CA ARG A 68 9.20 14.62 8.94
C ARG A 68 8.68 16.05 8.81
N SER A 69 7.94 16.48 9.82
CA SER A 69 7.36 17.82 9.91
C SER A 69 8.39 18.84 9.42
N ARG A 70 8.01 19.59 8.38
CA ARG A 70 8.82 20.55 7.63
C ARG A 70 9.86 21.27 8.51
N ARG A 71 11.13 20.83 8.49
CA ARG A 71 12.24 21.78 8.50
C ARG A 71 12.65 21.97 7.05
N ARG A 72 12.17 23.08 6.47
CA ARG A 72 12.60 23.62 5.18
C ARG A 72 14.12 23.54 5.11
N TYR A 73 14.66 22.65 4.30
CA TYR A 73 15.98 22.84 3.72
C TYR A 73 15.74 23.46 2.34
N LEU A 74 15.83 24.78 2.26
CA LEU A 74 16.11 25.49 1.02
C LEU A 74 17.59 25.20 0.70
N GLY A 75 17.85 24.05 0.09
CA GLY A 75 19.14 23.71 -0.50
C GLY A 75 19.12 24.12 -1.97
N ASN A 76 19.94 25.12 -2.31
CA ASN A 76 20.22 25.61 -3.65
C ASN A 76 20.21 24.50 -4.72
N ALA A 77 19.19 24.48 -5.59
CA ALA A 77 19.29 23.82 -6.88
C ALA A 77 19.76 24.87 -7.90
N LYS A 78 21.08 25.04 -7.98
CA LYS A 78 21.72 25.62 -9.16
C LYS A 78 21.55 24.64 -10.33
N ALA A 79 20.95 25.15 -11.42
CA ALA A 79 21.23 24.81 -12.82
C ALA A 79 20.93 23.36 -13.29
N TRP A 80 20.48 23.09 -14.50
CA TRP A 80 20.74 23.75 -15.78
C TRP A 80 19.54 23.67 -16.73
N ILE A 81 19.34 24.75 -17.48
CA ILE A 81 18.70 24.76 -18.80
C ILE A 81 19.75 24.24 -19.78
N PHE A 82 19.37 23.26 -20.61
CA PHE A 82 19.69 23.21 -22.04
C PHE A 82 18.61 22.41 -22.75
#